data_AF-A0A9W8NXB9-F1
#
_entry.id   AF-A0A9W8NXB9-F1
#
_cell.length_a   1.000
_cell.length_b   1.000
_cell.length_c   1.000
_cell.angle_alpha   90.00
_cell.angle_beta   90.00
_cell.angle_gamma   90.00
#
_symmetry.space_group_name_H-M   'P 1'
#
loop_
_entity.id
_entity.type
_entity.pdbx_description
1 polymer ?
#
loop_
_entity_poly.entity_id
_entity_poly.type
_entity_poly.pdbx_seq_one_letter_code
_entity_poly.pdbx_strand_id
1 'polypeptide(L)'
;MEINPSLIPRPNFNSPGFASLRNSIIADPNTPNVTTDEGASQKLREAWEANNQAQRLYYQTRAQEHEEQENQIQRQREAEDKQKEDELKKRELELAQEKEKKRVPLYNFQQGQGLSSLSLLIHPYAQKKMSNREYVELWYFTPEAAVESNRFELASSNDSQAFTLLGTHSTHPSPKVKPDEELSWADVQCAKSAFLGALPSGGYPEKFIQMFASFYANLNIHAELRKIGGNWIITLYHAKMRSAWFTENKQQKPFDLAVIANKILQECRDKIRDLDHKK
;
A
#
# COMPACT_ATOMS: atom_id res chain seq x y z
N MET A 1 3.98 -60.01 19.03
CA MET A 1 3.18 -59.42 20.12
C MET A 1 3.77 -59.91 21.43
N GLU A 2 4.51 -59.05 22.14
CA GLU A 2 4.95 -59.37 23.49
C GLU A 2 3.75 -59.31 24.43
N ILE A 3 3.44 -60.44 25.07
CA ILE A 3 2.35 -60.54 26.02
C ILE A 3 2.81 -59.88 27.33
N ASN A 4 2.09 -58.85 27.78
CA ASN A 4 2.37 -58.20 29.06
C ASN A 4 2.22 -59.24 30.20
N PRO A 5 3.31 -59.58 30.93
CA PRO A 5 3.26 -60.60 32.00
C PRO A 5 2.33 -60.22 33.16
N SER A 6 1.97 -58.94 33.30
CA SER A 6 0.98 -58.48 34.27
C SER A 6 -0.45 -58.94 33.95
N LEU A 7 -0.72 -59.32 32.70
CA LEU A 7 -2.03 -59.80 32.24
C LEU A 7 -2.18 -61.32 32.30
N ILE A 8 -1.11 -62.06 32.66
CA ILE A 8 -1.15 -63.52 32.75
C ILE A 8 -1.67 -63.93 34.14
N PRO A 9 -2.87 -64.54 34.24
CA PRO A 9 -3.38 -65.00 35.52
C PRO A 9 -2.55 -66.18 36.04
N ARG A 10 -2.38 -66.25 37.35
CA ARG A 10 -1.64 -67.34 37.99
C ARG A 10 -2.33 -68.69 37.72
N PRO A 11 -1.61 -69.72 37.21
CA PRO A 11 -2.16 -71.05 37.03
C PRO A 11 -2.67 -71.67 38.34
N ASN A 12 -3.72 -72.48 38.26
CA ASN A 12 -4.19 -73.26 39.40
C ASN A 12 -3.34 -74.53 39.56
N PHE A 13 -2.25 -74.43 40.34
CA PHE A 13 -1.33 -75.53 40.59
C PHE A 13 -1.89 -76.68 41.42
N ASN A 14 -3.08 -76.51 42.02
CA ASN A 14 -3.80 -77.59 42.71
C ASN A 14 -4.66 -78.42 41.74
N SER A 15 -4.82 -77.98 40.49
CA SER A 15 -5.64 -78.70 39.51
C SER A 15 -5.03 -80.07 39.14
N PRO A 16 -5.85 -81.04 38.69
CA PRO A 16 -5.37 -82.37 38.30
C PRO A 16 -4.28 -82.34 37.23
N GLY A 17 -4.28 -81.33 36.35
CA GLY A 17 -3.30 -81.18 35.27
C GLY A 17 -1.85 -80.97 35.74
N PHE A 18 -1.63 -80.56 37.00
CA PHE A 18 -0.29 -80.41 37.58
C PHE A 18 0.12 -81.56 38.50
N ALA A 19 -0.72 -82.60 38.68
CA ALA A 19 -0.45 -83.70 39.62
C ALA A 19 0.87 -84.43 39.34
N SER A 20 1.18 -84.70 38.06
CA SER A 20 2.46 -85.31 37.65
C SER A 20 3.66 -84.44 38.02
N LEU A 21 3.54 -83.12 37.87
CA LEU A 21 4.61 -82.17 38.17
C LEU A 21 4.85 -82.06 39.69
N ARG A 22 3.78 -82.14 40.49
CA ARG A 22 3.85 -82.14 41.96
C ARG A 22 4.52 -83.41 42.50
N ASN A 23 4.14 -84.58 41.97
CA ASN A 23 4.76 -85.85 42.34
C ASN A 23 6.27 -85.88 42.03
N SER A 24 6.68 -85.29 40.90
CA SER A 24 8.10 -85.17 40.55
C SER A 24 8.88 -84.29 41.52
N ILE A 25 8.28 -83.22 42.07
CA ILE A 25 8.93 -82.36 43.07
C ILE A 25 9.05 -83.08 44.42
N ILE A 26 8.04 -83.86 44.81
CA ILE A 26 8.08 -84.66 46.05
C ILE A 26 9.17 -85.73 45.99
N ALA A 27 9.41 -86.30 44.80
CA ALA A 27 10.43 -87.32 44.57
C ALA A 27 11.84 -86.75 44.29
N ASP A 28 12.00 -85.42 44.18
CA ASP A 28 13.28 -84.78 43.85
C ASP A 28 14.23 -84.81 45.06
N PRO A 29 15.41 -85.48 44.95
CA PRO A 29 16.40 -85.53 46.02
C PRO A 29 16.94 -84.16 46.47
N ASN A 30 16.79 -83.12 45.64
CA ASN A 30 17.28 -81.77 45.92
C ASN A 30 16.27 -80.89 46.68
N THR A 31 15.04 -81.37 46.91
CA THR A 31 14.03 -80.67 47.73
C THR A 31 13.52 -81.55 48.88
N PRO A 32 14.40 -81.99 49.81
CA PRO A 32 14.05 -82.97 50.85
C PRO A 32 13.00 -82.48 51.87
N ASN A 33 12.67 -81.19 51.86
CA ASN A 33 11.70 -80.57 52.77
C ASN A 33 10.27 -80.51 52.20
N VAL A 34 10.04 -81.02 50.98
CA VAL A 34 8.72 -81.01 50.33
C VAL A 34 8.21 -82.44 50.19
N THR A 35 7.40 -82.89 51.14
CA THR A 35 6.89 -84.27 51.20
C THR A 35 5.37 -84.39 51.01
N THR A 36 4.67 -83.27 50.80
CA THR A 36 3.20 -83.20 50.66
C THR A 36 2.77 -82.54 49.34
N ASP A 37 1.56 -82.87 48.87
CA ASP A 37 0.98 -82.30 47.63
C ASP A 37 0.78 -80.79 47.74
N GLU A 38 0.41 -80.31 48.94
CA GLU A 38 0.30 -78.89 49.26
C GLU A 38 1.66 -78.18 49.20
N GLY A 39 2.72 -78.83 49.71
CA GLY A 39 4.08 -78.32 49.67
C GLY A 39 4.63 -78.22 48.24
N ALA A 40 4.37 -79.23 47.41
CA ALA A 40 4.75 -79.22 46.00
C ALA A 40 3.97 -78.16 45.20
N SER A 41 2.67 -78.01 45.47
CA SER A 41 1.85 -76.94 44.90
C SER A 41 2.36 -75.55 45.29
N GLN A 42 2.79 -75.37 46.54
CA GLN A 42 3.35 -74.13 47.05
C GLN A 42 4.71 -73.81 46.39
N LYS A 43 5.56 -74.81 46.21
CA LYS A 43 6.85 -74.64 45.52
C LYS A 43 6.68 -74.21 44.06
N LEU A 44 5.69 -74.78 43.35
CA LEU A 44 5.33 -74.37 41.99
C LEU A 44 4.78 -72.93 41.94
N ARG A 45 3.99 -72.52 42.93
CA ARG A 45 3.52 -71.14 43.06
C ARG A 45 4.68 -70.17 43.20
N GLU A 46 5.59 -70.43 44.13
CA GLU A 46 6.77 -69.59 44.38
C GLU A 46 7.67 -69.49 43.14
N ALA A 47 7.92 -70.61 42.46
CA ALA A 47 8.72 -70.62 41.24
C ALA A 47 8.06 -69.82 40.10
N TRP A 48 6.74 -69.97 39.92
CA TRP A 48 6.00 -69.19 38.93
C TRP A 48 5.99 -67.70 39.27
N GLU A 49 5.79 -67.35 40.54
CA GLU A 49 5.72 -65.97 41.00
C GLU A 49 7.07 -65.26 40.85
N ALA A 50 8.17 -65.94 41.17
CA ALA A 50 9.52 -65.44 40.94
C ALA A 50 9.81 -65.22 39.44
N ASN A 51 9.44 -66.18 38.58
CA ASN A 51 9.62 -66.03 37.12
C ASN A 51 8.74 -64.92 36.55
N ASN A 52 7.47 -64.86 36.94
CA ASN A 52 6.55 -63.82 36.50
C ASN A 52 7.00 -62.42 36.97
N GLN A 53 7.53 -62.31 38.19
CA GLN A 53 8.12 -61.07 38.69
C GLN A 53 9.34 -60.64 37.85
N ALA A 54 10.24 -61.57 37.52
CA ALA A 54 11.38 -61.28 36.65
C ALA A 54 10.95 -60.83 35.25
N GLN A 55 9.92 -61.46 34.67
CA GLN A 55 9.37 -61.08 33.38
C GLN A 55 8.69 -59.70 33.40
N ARG A 56 7.96 -59.37 34.49
CA ARG A 56 7.38 -58.03 34.67
C ARG A 56 8.45 -56.95 34.75
N LEU A 57 9.53 -57.20 35.49
CA LEU A 57 10.66 -56.28 35.58
C LEU A 57 11.31 -56.06 34.21
N TYR A 58 11.60 -57.14 33.47
CA TYR A 58 12.15 -57.05 32.12
C TYR A 58 11.24 -56.23 31.17
N TYR A 59 9.93 -56.50 31.19
CA TYR A 59 8.96 -55.78 30.38
C TYR A 59 8.88 -54.29 30.77
N GLN A 60 8.91 -54.00 32.07
CA GLN A 60 8.88 -52.63 32.58
C GLN A 60 10.12 -51.84 32.19
N THR A 61 11.32 -52.42 32.32
CA THR A 61 12.56 -51.79 31.87
C THR A 61 12.52 -51.48 30.38
N ARG A 62 12.09 -52.44 29.56
CA ARG A 62 12.01 -52.26 28.10
C ARG A 62 10.97 -51.20 27.69
N ALA A 63 9.84 -51.14 28.39
CA ALA A 63 8.84 -50.10 28.18
C ALA A 63 9.38 -48.71 28.53
N GLN A 64 10.13 -48.59 29.64
CA GLN A 64 10.79 -47.35 30.05
C GLN A 64 11.86 -46.91 29.03
N GLU A 65 12.68 -47.83 28.53
CA GLU A 65 13.69 -47.55 27.50
C GLU A 65 13.05 -47.03 26.20
N HIS A 66 11.93 -47.65 25.78
CA HIS A 66 11.22 -47.20 24.59
C HIS A 66 10.61 -45.81 24.77
N GLU A 67 9.97 -45.55 25.92
CA GLU A 67 9.41 -44.25 26.26
C GLU A 67 10.51 -43.17 26.33
N GLU A 68 11.66 -43.48 26.91
CA GLU A 68 12.80 -42.56 26.97
C GLU A 68 13.36 -42.26 25.57
N GLN A 69 13.46 -43.28 24.70
CA GLN A 69 13.89 -43.12 23.32
C GLN A 69 12.92 -42.26 22.52
N GLU A 70 11.61 -42.48 22.63
CA GLU A 70 10.59 -41.65 21.99
C GLU A 70 10.66 -40.20 22.47
N ASN A 71 10.79 -40.00 23.79
CA ASN A 71 10.96 -38.67 24.37
C ASN A 71 12.25 -37.99 23.90
N GLN A 72 13.35 -38.73 23.72
CA GLN A 72 14.59 -38.18 23.16
C GLN A 72 14.42 -37.77 21.69
N ILE A 73 13.78 -38.60 20.88
CA ILE A 73 13.49 -38.28 19.47
C ILE A 73 12.58 -37.05 19.37
N GLN A 74 11.56 -36.96 20.22
CA GLN A 74 10.65 -35.82 20.24
C GLN A 74 11.38 -34.53 20.61
N ARG A 75 12.22 -34.56 21.66
CA ARG A 75 13.06 -33.40 22.03
C ARG A 75 14.02 -32.99 20.92
N GLN A 76 14.59 -33.94 20.19
CA GLN A 76 15.48 -33.65 19.05
C GLN A 76 14.71 -32.96 17.90
N ARG A 77 13.52 -33.45 17.55
CA ARG A 77 12.67 -32.82 16.53
C ARG A 77 12.27 -31.40 16.91
N GLU A 78 11.84 -31.19 18.16
CA GLU A 78 11.49 -29.86 18.66
C GLU A 78 12.69 -28.90 18.64
N ALA A 79 13.89 -29.39 18.97
CA ALA A 79 15.11 -28.60 18.88
C ALA A 79 15.47 -28.24 17.42
N GLU A 80 15.34 -29.18 16.48
CA GLU A 80 15.58 -28.94 15.06
C GLU A 80 14.57 -27.95 14.46
N ASP A 81 13.29 -28.07 14.80
CA ASP A 81 12.25 -27.18 14.31
C ASP A 81 12.43 -25.77 14.84
N LYS A 82 12.80 -25.64 16.12
CA LYS A 82 13.15 -24.34 16.72
C LYS A 82 14.37 -23.71 16.04
N GLN A 83 15.41 -24.51 15.73
CA GLN A 83 16.58 -24.03 15.00
C GLN A 83 16.21 -23.52 13.60
N LYS A 84 15.35 -24.24 12.87
CA LYS A 84 14.87 -23.83 11.54
C LYS A 84 14.07 -22.53 11.62
N GLU A 85 13.21 -22.38 12.63
CA GLU A 85 12.42 -21.17 12.83
C GLU A 85 13.32 -19.97 13.13
N ASP A 86 14.32 -20.13 14.00
CA ASP A 86 15.28 -19.08 14.33
C ASP A 86 16.15 -18.70 13.10
N GLU A 87 16.54 -19.68 12.27
CA GLU A 87 17.28 -19.42 11.04
C GLU A 87 16.42 -18.66 10.01
N LEU A 88 15.14 -19.02 9.86
CA LEU A 88 14.20 -18.31 9.00
C LEU A 88 14.02 -16.85 9.44
N LYS A 89 13.78 -16.61 10.74
CA LYS A 89 13.67 -15.26 11.30
C LYS A 89 14.93 -14.43 11.05
N LYS A 90 16.11 -15.05 11.19
CA LYS A 90 17.38 -14.38 10.92
C LYS A 90 17.52 -14.01 9.45
N ARG A 91 17.19 -14.90 8.52
CA ARG A 91 17.21 -14.61 7.07
C ARG A 91 16.22 -13.52 6.69
N GLU A 92 15.02 -13.52 7.26
CA GLU A 92 14.01 -12.48 7.03
C GLU A 92 14.49 -11.12 7.54
N LEU A 93 15.11 -11.08 8.73
CA LEU A 93 15.69 -9.86 9.29
C LEU A 93 16.84 -9.33 8.42
N GLU A 94 17.73 -10.20 7.96
CA GLU A 94 18.83 -9.84 7.05
C GLU A 94 18.29 -9.28 5.72
N LEU A 95 17.27 -9.92 5.14
CA LEU A 95 16.61 -9.45 3.92
C LEU A 95 15.93 -8.09 4.13
N ALA A 96 15.28 -7.88 5.28
CA ALA A 96 14.67 -6.60 5.63
C ALA A 96 15.72 -5.49 5.79
N GLN A 97 16.84 -5.78 6.46
CA GLN A 97 17.95 -4.84 6.59
C GLN A 97 18.62 -4.53 5.25
N GLU A 98 18.76 -5.52 4.36
CA GLU A 98 19.32 -5.28 3.03
C GLU A 98 18.38 -4.42 2.16
N LYS A 99 17.07 -4.66 2.23
CA LYS A 99 16.06 -3.79 1.60
C LYS A 99 16.13 -2.38 2.15
N GLU A 100 16.32 -2.21 3.47
CA GLU A 100 16.43 -0.90 4.10
C GLU A 100 17.70 -0.17 3.67
N LYS A 101 18.86 -0.85 3.59
CA LYS A 101 20.13 -0.29 3.08
C LYS A 101 20.03 0.18 1.63
N LYS A 102 19.16 -0.44 0.82
CA LYS A 102 18.92 -0.06 -0.58
C LYS A 102 17.94 1.11 -0.73
N ARG A 103 17.19 1.49 0.32
CA ARG A 103 16.29 2.64 0.26
C ARG A 103 17.10 3.93 0.26
N VAL A 104 16.58 4.94 -0.44
CA VAL A 104 17.11 6.30 -0.35
C VAL A 104 16.94 6.77 1.09
N PRO A 105 18.01 7.22 1.77
CA PRO A 105 17.91 7.72 3.13
C PRO A 105 16.91 8.87 3.21
N LEU A 106 16.02 8.81 4.19
CA LEU A 106 15.19 9.96 4.55
C LEU A 106 16.05 10.92 5.35
N TYR A 107 16.15 12.16 4.87
CA TYR A 107 16.83 13.23 5.57
C TYR A 107 15.86 13.98 6.47
N ASN A 108 16.37 14.54 7.56
CA ASN A 108 15.58 15.40 8.42
C ASN A 108 15.22 16.69 7.68
N PHE A 109 14.07 17.27 8.00
CA PHE A 109 13.60 18.53 7.40
C PHE A 109 13.17 19.51 8.49
N GLN A 110 13.25 20.81 8.20
CA GLN A 110 12.72 21.83 9.10
C GLN A 110 11.20 21.91 8.93
N GLN A 111 10.46 21.55 9.99
CA GLN A 111 9.01 21.66 9.98
C GLN A 111 8.59 23.13 9.77
N GLY A 112 7.71 23.38 8.80
CA GLY A 112 7.28 24.72 8.42
C GLY A 112 8.14 25.40 7.33
N GLN A 113 9.28 24.80 6.95
CA GLN A 113 10.03 25.25 5.78
C GLN A 113 9.48 24.59 4.52
N GLY A 114 8.71 25.36 3.73
CA GLY A 114 8.26 24.94 2.40
C GLY A 114 9.34 25.14 1.34
N LEU A 115 9.15 24.49 0.18
CA LEU A 115 9.98 24.78 -0.99
C LEU A 115 9.66 26.20 -1.50
N SER A 116 10.69 27.00 -1.79
CA SER A 116 10.52 28.39 -2.23
C SER A 116 9.87 28.52 -3.61
N SER A 117 10.02 27.51 -4.48
CA SER A 117 9.41 27.46 -5.80
C SER A 117 9.40 26.02 -6.33
N LEU A 118 8.26 25.58 -6.85
CA LEU A 118 8.18 24.47 -7.80
C LEU A 118 8.01 25.08 -9.19
N SER A 119 8.78 24.62 -10.17
CA SER A 119 8.54 24.98 -11.57
C SER A 119 7.15 24.48 -11.96
N LEU A 120 6.20 25.40 -12.12
CA LEU A 120 4.88 25.03 -12.62
C LEU A 120 5.04 24.52 -14.04
N LEU A 121 4.65 23.28 -14.25
CA LEU A 121 4.73 22.64 -15.56
C LEU A 121 3.58 23.17 -16.44
N ILE A 122 3.93 24.12 -17.30
CA ILE A 122 3.03 24.77 -18.25
C ILE A 122 3.51 24.43 -19.65
N HIS A 123 2.59 24.34 -20.61
CA HIS A 123 2.91 24.12 -22.00
C HIS A 123 3.95 25.16 -22.49
N PRO A 124 5.03 24.77 -23.20
CA PRO A 124 6.12 25.69 -23.56
C PRO A 124 5.67 26.94 -24.34
N TYR A 125 4.70 26.81 -25.25
CA TYR A 125 4.07 27.94 -25.93
C TYR A 125 3.45 28.96 -24.95
N ALA A 126 2.70 28.47 -23.96
CA ALA A 126 2.09 29.32 -22.94
C ALA A 126 3.13 29.93 -22.01
N GLN A 127 4.18 29.18 -21.65
CA GLN A 127 5.31 29.70 -20.88
C GLN A 127 5.99 30.86 -21.62
N LYS A 128 6.28 30.71 -22.92
CA LYS A 128 6.86 31.78 -23.75
C LYS A 128 5.98 33.03 -23.78
N LYS A 129 4.67 32.87 -24.01
CA LYS A 129 3.73 34.00 -23.98
C LYS A 129 3.65 34.68 -22.62
N MET A 130 3.65 33.90 -21.53
CA MET A 130 3.63 34.43 -20.16
C MET A 130 4.89 35.24 -19.85
N SER A 131 6.07 34.76 -20.23
CA SER A 131 7.33 35.51 -20.08
C SER A 131 7.34 36.81 -20.88
N ASN A 132 6.69 36.82 -22.05
CA ASN A 132 6.50 38.03 -22.87
C ASN A 132 5.33 38.92 -22.38
N ARG A 133 4.61 38.52 -21.34
CA ARG A 133 3.40 39.17 -20.81
C ARG A 133 2.31 39.37 -21.87
N GLU A 134 2.22 38.43 -22.80
CA GLU A 134 1.21 38.38 -23.86
C GLU A 134 -0.05 37.65 -23.41
N TYR A 135 -1.16 37.92 -24.08
CA TYR A 135 -2.38 37.14 -23.90
C TYR A 135 -2.13 35.68 -24.26
N VAL A 136 -2.42 34.81 -23.32
CA VAL A 136 -2.43 33.35 -23.48
C VAL A 136 -3.84 32.86 -23.15
N GLU A 137 -4.32 31.82 -23.81
CA GLU A 137 -5.62 31.24 -23.51
C GLU A 137 -5.59 30.54 -22.14
N LEU A 138 -6.65 30.68 -21.35
CA LEU A 138 -6.72 30.11 -20.01
C LEU A 138 -6.74 28.57 -20.04
N TRP A 139 -7.12 27.98 -21.19
CA TRP A 139 -7.07 26.54 -21.43
C TRP A 139 -5.70 25.91 -21.13
N TYR A 140 -4.59 26.62 -21.38
CA TYR A 140 -3.24 26.10 -21.11
C TYR A 140 -2.94 25.82 -19.62
N PHE A 141 -3.81 26.29 -18.73
CA PHE A 141 -3.70 26.13 -17.29
C PHE A 141 -4.70 25.10 -16.75
N THR A 142 -5.47 24.42 -17.62
CA THR A 142 -6.39 23.35 -17.20
C THR A 142 -5.64 22.02 -17.01
N PRO A 143 -6.22 21.06 -16.27
CA PRO A 143 -5.65 19.72 -16.12
C PRO A 143 -5.41 19.01 -17.46
N GLU A 144 -6.29 19.22 -18.44
CA GLU A 144 -6.15 18.64 -19.78
C GLU A 144 -4.87 19.12 -20.48
N ALA A 145 -4.57 20.41 -20.39
CA ALA A 145 -3.33 20.98 -20.94
C ALA A 145 -2.09 20.55 -20.14
N ALA A 146 -2.22 20.30 -18.83
CA ALA A 146 -1.12 19.79 -18.01
C ALA A 146 -0.68 18.37 -18.43
N VAL A 147 -1.63 17.50 -18.78
CA VAL A 147 -1.32 16.17 -19.35
C VAL A 147 -0.54 16.29 -20.66
N GLU A 148 -0.93 17.22 -21.52
CA GLU A 148 -0.21 17.49 -22.77
C GLU A 148 1.20 18.02 -22.51
N SER A 149 1.34 18.93 -21.54
CA SER A 149 2.62 19.51 -21.13
C SER A 149 3.59 18.46 -20.57
N ASN A 150 3.11 17.53 -19.74
CA ASN A 150 3.94 16.44 -19.21
C ASN A 150 4.52 15.55 -20.31
N ARG A 151 3.79 15.37 -21.42
CA ARG A 151 4.28 14.61 -22.58
C ARG A 151 5.44 15.33 -23.27
N PHE A 152 5.44 16.66 -23.30
CA PHE A 152 6.56 17.45 -23.84
C PHE A 152 7.80 17.36 -22.95
N GLU A 153 7.64 17.39 -21.62
CA GLU A 153 8.79 17.26 -20.70
C GLU A 153 9.43 15.87 -20.80
N LEU A 154 8.62 14.80 -20.77
CA LEU A 154 9.12 13.43 -20.89
C LEU A 154 9.84 13.18 -22.22
N ALA A 155 9.33 13.74 -23.32
CA ALA A 155 9.96 13.65 -24.63
C ALA A 155 11.24 14.49 -24.74
N SER A 156 11.37 15.56 -23.95
CA SER A 156 12.58 16.41 -23.91
C SER A 156 13.70 15.79 -23.07
N SER A 157 13.38 14.90 -22.13
CA SER A 157 14.34 14.20 -21.27
C SER A 157 14.92 12.91 -21.89
N ASN A 158 14.32 12.37 -22.95
CA ASN A 158 14.80 11.15 -23.63
C ASN A 158 15.46 11.50 -24.98
N ASP A 159 16.72 11.12 -25.11
CA ASP A 159 17.69 11.59 -26.10
C ASP A 159 17.30 11.50 -27.60
N SER A 160 17.72 12.55 -28.32
CA SER A 160 18.11 12.69 -29.73
C SER A 160 17.17 12.38 -30.91
N GLN A 161 16.13 11.53 -30.82
CA GLN A 161 15.25 11.26 -31.98
C GLN A 161 13.82 11.82 -31.87
N ALA A 162 13.33 12.10 -30.65
CA ALA A 162 12.07 12.82 -30.44
C ALA A 162 12.19 14.34 -30.65
N PHE A 163 13.43 14.86 -30.63
CA PHE A 163 13.73 16.30 -30.67
C PHE A 163 13.31 16.96 -32.00
N THR A 164 13.40 16.25 -33.13
CA THR A 164 13.13 16.84 -34.46
C THR A 164 11.63 16.97 -34.76
N LEU A 165 10.79 16.12 -34.15
CA LEU A 165 9.34 16.12 -34.42
C LEU A 165 8.57 16.98 -33.41
N LEU A 166 9.03 17.10 -32.15
CA LEU A 166 8.38 17.93 -31.11
C LEU A 166 9.02 19.32 -30.94
N GLY A 167 10.27 19.52 -31.36
CA GLY A 167 10.96 20.81 -31.29
C GLY A 167 10.28 21.93 -32.07
N THR A 168 9.54 21.59 -33.13
CA THR A 168 8.69 22.54 -33.88
C THR A 168 7.38 22.83 -33.15
N HIS A 169 6.75 21.83 -32.52
CA HIS A 169 5.47 22.00 -31.81
C HIS A 169 5.59 22.75 -30.47
N SER A 170 6.77 22.77 -29.84
CA SER A 170 7.00 23.52 -28.60
C SER A 170 6.73 25.03 -28.72
N THR A 171 6.80 25.59 -29.94
CA THR A 171 6.55 27.01 -30.20
C THR A 171 5.20 27.30 -30.83
N HIS A 172 4.40 26.27 -31.13
CA HIS A 172 3.09 26.42 -31.74
C HIS A 172 1.96 26.23 -30.72
N PRO A 173 0.80 26.86 -30.94
CA PRO A 173 -0.38 26.58 -30.14
C PRO A 173 -0.79 25.11 -30.25
N SER A 174 -1.29 24.52 -29.17
CA SER A 174 -1.92 23.20 -29.20
C SER A 174 -3.17 23.26 -30.09
N PRO A 175 -3.43 22.26 -30.95
CA PRO A 175 -4.66 22.19 -31.74
C PRO A 175 -5.93 21.99 -30.88
N LYS A 176 -5.77 21.67 -29.59
CA LYS A 176 -6.87 21.48 -28.63
C LYS A 176 -7.20 22.75 -27.84
N VAL A 177 -6.45 23.83 -28.06
CA VAL A 177 -6.67 25.08 -27.34
C VAL A 177 -8.10 25.56 -27.55
N LYS A 178 -8.76 25.87 -26.44
CA LYS A 178 -10.08 26.51 -26.45
C LYS A 178 -9.92 27.99 -26.13
N PRO A 179 -10.59 28.90 -26.87
CA PRO A 179 -10.66 30.29 -26.48
C PRO A 179 -11.40 30.42 -25.13
N ASP A 180 -11.07 31.44 -24.35
CA ASP A 180 -11.63 31.65 -23.01
C ASP A 180 -13.18 31.70 -23.03
N GLU A 181 -13.79 32.19 -24.11
CA GLU A 181 -15.26 32.24 -24.28
C GLU A 181 -15.93 30.86 -24.40
N GLU A 182 -15.19 29.84 -24.82
CA GLU A 182 -15.66 28.46 -24.97
C GLU A 182 -15.40 27.60 -23.73
N LEU A 183 -14.72 28.14 -22.72
CA LEU A 183 -14.50 27.43 -21.46
C LEU A 183 -15.79 27.38 -20.65
N SER A 184 -15.98 26.29 -19.90
CA SER A 184 -17.00 26.27 -18.85
C SER A 184 -16.52 27.09 -17.65
N TRP A 185 -17.45 27.52 -16.79
CA TRP A 185 -17.07 28.17 -15.53
C TRP A 185 -16.21 27.23 -14.66
N ALA A 186 -16.46 25.93 -14.68
CA ALA A 186 -15.64 24.93 -14.02
C ALA A 186 -14.20 24.90 -14.56
N ASP A 187 -14.02 24.95 -15.88
CA ASP A 187 -12.68 25.01 -16.50
C ASP A 187 -11.93 26.27 -16.06
N VAL A 188 -12.61 27.43 -16.04
CA VAL A 188 -12.05 28.70 -15.54
C VAL A 188 -11.62 28.56 -14.07
N GLN A 189 -12.46 27.93 -13.23
CA GLN A 189 -12.16 27.71 -11.81
C GLN A 189 -10.96 26.79 -11.59
N CYS A 190 -10.83 25.73 -12.38
CA CYS A 190 -9.67 24.84 -12.33
C CYS A 190 -8.39 25.55 -12.79
N ALA A 191 -8.49 26.29 -13.90
CA ALA A 191 -7.34 26.92 -14.54
C ALA A 191 -6.79 28.15 -13.82
N LYS A 192 -7.64 28.90 -13.08
CA LYS A 192 -7.23 30.15 -12.43
C LYS A 192 -6.05 29.97 -11.47
N SER A 193 -6.00 28.87 -10.72
CA SER A 193 -4.96 28.64 -9.71
C SER A 193 -3.59 28.44 -10.36
N ALA A 194 -3.54 27.63 -11.43
CA ALA A 194 -2.34 27.44 -12.23
C ALA A 194 -1.94 28.73 -12.97
N PHE A 195 -2.89 29.49 -13.50
CA PHE A 195 -2.61 30.80 -14.11
C PHE A 195 -2.00 31.79 -13.10
N LEU A 196 -2.59 31.94 -11.91
CA LEU A 196 -2.07 32.82 -10.86
C LEU A 196 -0.69 32.36 -10.38
N GLY A 197 -0.47 31.06 -10.23
CA GLY A 197 0.82 30.47 -9.88
C GLY A 197 1.91 30.68 -10.95
N ALA A 198 1.52 30.91 -12.22
CA ALA A 198 2.43 31.17 -13.32
C ALA A 198 2.86 32.64 -13.45
N LEU A 199 2.11 33.59 -12.88
CA LEU A 199 2.40 35.02 -12.99
C LEU A 199 3.79 35.41 -12.43
N PRO A 200 4.26 34.89 -11.27
CA PRO A 200 5.61 35.17 -10.79
C PRO A 200 6.70 34.76 -11.80
N SER A 201 6.55 33.58 -12.42
CA SER A 201 7.49 33.09 -13.44
C SER A 201 7.48 33.92 -14.73
N GLY A 202 6.36 34.57 -15.05
CA GLY A 202 6.27 35.58 -16.12
C GLY A 202 6.80 36.97 -15.72
N GLY A 203 7.38 37.11 -14.52
CA GLY A 203 7.95 38.35 -14.02
C GLY A 203 6.90 39.43 -13.74
N TYR A 204 5.66 39.06 -13.43
CA TYR A 204 4.62 40.04 -13.09
C TYR A 204 4.89 40.64 -11.70
N PRO A 205 4.86 41.98 -11.55
CA PRO A 205 4.93 42.62 -10.24
C PRO A 205 3.76 42.21 -9.34
N GLU A 206 4.01 42.15 -8.02
CA GLU A 206 3.05 41.74 -6.99
C GLU A 206 1.69 42.45 -7.11
N LYS A 207 1.67 43.77 -7.39
CA LYS A 207 0.43 44.54 -7.57
C LYS A 207 -0.48 43.99 -8.68
N PHE A 208 0.09 43.45 -9.76
CA PHE A 208 -0.68 42.87 -10.86
C PHE A 208 -1.16 41.46 -10.50
N ILE A 209 -0.35 40.69 -9.78
CA ILE A 209 -0.75 39.37 -9.26
C ILE A 209 -1.97 39.53 -8.34
N GLN A 210 -1.91 40.50 -7.42
CA GLN A 210 -3.01 40.85 -6.52
C GLN A 210 -4.26 41.29 -7.29
N MET A 211 -4.11 42.15 -8.30
CA MET A 211 -5.21 42.56 -9.17
C MET A 211 -5.90 41.36 -9.85
N PHE A 212 -5.15 40.43 -10.43
CA PHE A 212 -5.72 39.20 -11.01
C PHE A 212 -6.37 38.32 -9.94
N ALA A 213 -5.75 38.16 -8.78
CA ALA A 213 -6.32 37.38 -7.68
C ALA A 213 -7.65 37.97 -7.19
N SER A 214 -7.71 39.29 -7.00
CA SER A 214 -8.92 40.02 -6.63
C SER A 214 -10.00 39.95 -7.70
N PHE A 215 -9.64 40.01 -8.99
CA PHE A 215 -10.59 39.78 -10.08
C PHE A 215 -11.26 38.41 -9.97
N TYR A 216 -10.47 37.34 -9.84
CA TYR A 216 -11.03 36.00 -9.68
C TYR A 216 -11.85 35.86 -8.38
N ALA A 217 -11.41 36.47 -7.28
CA ALA A 217 -12.17 36.46 -6.02
C ALA A 217 -13.55 37.14 -6.19
N ASN A 218 -13.57 38.32 -6.81
CA ASN A 218 -14.79 39.09 -7.06
C ASN A 218 -15.77 38.35 -7.98
N LEU A 219 -15.27 37.65 -9.00
CA LEU A 219 -16.12 36.80 -9.84
C LEU A 219 -16.74 35.64 -9.06
N ASN A 220 -15.99 34.97 -8.18
CA ASN A 220 -16.48 33.80 -7.44
C ASN A 220 -17.62 34.11 -6.47
N ILE A 221 -17.65 35.35 -5.95
CA ILE A 221 -18.70 35.79 -5.02
C ILE A 221 -19.80 36.60 -5.71
N HIS A 222 -19.71 36.80 -7.02
CA HIS A 222 -20.62 37.65 -7.75
C HIS A 222 -22.04 37.04 -7.77
N ALA A 223 -23.05 37.87 -7.50
CA ALA A 223 -24.46 37.43 -7.38
C ALA A 223 -25.00 36.76 -8.65
N GLU A 224 -24.42 37.05 -9.82
CA GLU A 224 -24.81 36.45 -11.09
C GLU A 224 -24.68 34.92 -11.10
N LEU A 225 -23.68 34.36 -10.40
CA LEU A 225 -23.48 32.90 -10.33
C LEU A 225 -24.65 32.16 -9.66
N ARG A 226 -25.52 32.86 -8.91
CA ARG A 226 -26.72 32.29 -8.28
C ARG A 226 -27.94 32.28 -9.19
N LYS A 227 -27.83 32.85 -10.39
CA LYS A 227 -28.93 32.94 -11.36
C LYS A 227 -28.83 31.81 -12.40
N ILE A 228 -29.98 31.46 -12.98
CA ILE A 228 -30.03 30.57 -14.14
C ILE A 228 -29.20 31.19 -15.26
N GLY A 229 -28.28 30.41 -15.81
CA GLY A 229 -27.33 30.85 -16.83
C GLY A 229 -26.20 31.77 -16.37
N GLY A 230 -26.10 32.02 -15.06
CA GLY A 230 -25.07 32.85 -14.46
C GLY A 230 -23.65 32.41 -14.78
N ASN A 231 -23.41 31.10 -14.85
CA ASN A 231 -22.11 30.54 -15.22
C ASN A 231 -21.68 30.96 -16.63
N TRP A 232 -22.57 30.90 -17.63
CA TRP A 232 -22.26 31.31 -19.00
C TRP A 232 -22.01 32.82 -19.09
N ILE A 233 -22.81 33.62 -18.39
CA ILE A 233 -22.65 35.08 -18.35
C ILE A 233 -21.29 35.47 -17.74
N ILE A 234 -20.94 34.87 -16.60
CA ILE A 234 -19.68 35.15 -15.91
C ILE A 234 -18.47 34.64 -16.70
N THR A 235 -18.55 33.46 -17.34
CA THR A 235 -17.46 33.00 -18.22
C THR A 235 -17.27 33.94 -19.42
N LEU A 236 -18.34 34.35 -20.08
CA LEU A 236 -18.25 35.30 -21.19
C LEU A 236 -17.67 36.65 -20.75
N TYR A 237 -18.13 37.17 -19.60
CA TYR A 237 -17.57 38.39 -19.00
C TYR A 237 -16.07 38.22 -18.68
N HIS A 238 -15.69 37.10 -18.07
CA HIS A 238 -14.30 36.78 -17.76
C HIS A 238 -13.41 36.80 -19.01
N ALA A 239 -13.82 36.10 -20.07
CA ALA A 239 -13.08 36.01 -21.32
C ALA A 239 -12.89 37.39 -21.97
N LYS A 240 -13.96 38.19 -22.06
CA LYS A 240 -13.91 39.56 -22.60
C LYS A 240 -12.98 40.45 -21.80
N MET A 241 -13.14 40.48 -20.48
CA MET A 241 -12.37 41.38 -19.62
C MET A 241 -10.89 41.03 -19.59
N ARG A 242 -10.56 39.73 -19.54
CA ARG A 242 -9.17 39.26 -19.59
C ARG A 242 -8.51 39.63 -20.92
N SER A 243 -9.15 39.33 -22.05
CA SER A 243 -8.64 39.71 -23.38
C SER A 243 -8.47 41.23 -23.54
N ALA A 244 -9.47 42.00 -23.09
CA ALA A 244 -9.40 43.47 -23.10
C ALA A 244 -8.25 44.00 -22.26
N TRP A 245 -8.01 43.43 -21.07
CA TRP A 245 -6.92 43.84 -20.21
C TRP A 245 -5.55 43.70 -20.89
N PHE A 246 -5.28 42.56 -21.52
CA PHE A 246 -4.02 42.35 -22.24
C PHE A 246 -3.88 43.30 -23.44
N THR A 247 -4.99 43.58 -24.13
CA THR A 247 -5.03 44.53 -25.25
C THR A 247 -4.70 45.95 -24.81
N GLU A 248 -5.33 46.43 -23.72
CA GLU A 248 -5.09 47.77 -23.16
C GLU A 248 -3.70 47.87 -22.50
N ASN A 249 -3.21 46.81 -21.88
CA ASN A 249 -1.85 46.74 -21.34
C ASN A 249 -0.80 46.91 -22.44
N LYS A 250 -1.01 46.30 -23.62
CA LYS A 250 -0.15 46.48 -24.80
C LYS A 250 -0.16 47.93 -25.30
N GLN A 251 -1.26 48.66 -25.09
CA GLN A 251 -1.39 50.09 -25.39
C GLN A 251 -0.90 51.00 -24.25
N GLN A 252 -0.27 50.43 -23.21
CA GLN A 252 0.23 51.14 -22.03
C GLN A 252 -0.87 51.85 -21.22
N LYS A 253 -2.11 51.33 -21.27
CA LYS A 253 -3.27 51.84 -20.53
C LYS A 253 -3.96 50.73 -19.73
N PRO A 254 -3.23 49.95 -18.91
CA PRO A 254 -3.87 48.89 -18.13
C PRO A 254 -4.89 49.50 -17.17
N PHE A 255 -6.02 48.83 -17.01
CA PHE A 255 -7.03 49.17 -16.02
C PHE A 255 -7.04 48.12 -14.91
N ASP A 256 -7.68 48.44 -13.78
CA ASP A 256 -7.84 47.50 -12.68
C ASP A 256 -8.92 46.46 -13.02
N LEU A 257 -8.48 45.23 -13.29
CA LEU A 257 -9.37 44.13 -13.63
C LEU A 257 -10.24 43.69 -12.45
N ALA A 258 -9.85 43.99 -11.20
CA ALA A 258 -10.62 43.63 -10.01
C ALA A 258 -11.93 44.41 -9.92
N VAL A 259 -12.03 45.57 -10.56
CA VAL A 259 -13.26 46.38 -10.61
C VAL A 259 -14.22 45.80 -11.64
N ILE A 260 -15.38 45.30 -11.17
CA ILE A 260 -16.40 44.73 -12.05
C ILE A 260 -17.06 45.81 -12.91
N ALA A 261 -16.84 45.74 -14.22
CA ALA A 261 -17.43 46.60 -15.21
C ALA A 261 -18.90 46.20 -15.49
N ASN A 262 -19.82 46.73 -14.67
CA ASN A 262 -21.25 46.41 -14.74
C ASN A 262 -21.87 46.59 -16.14
N LYS A 263 -21.40 47.57 -16.92
CA LYS A 263 -21.84 47.77 -18.31
C LYS A 263 -21.52 46.55 -19.19
N ILE A 264 -20.27 46.07 -19.16
CA ILE A 264 -19.83 44.91 -19.94
C ILE A 264 -20.53 43.64 -19.44
N LEU A 265 -20.73 43.50 -18.13
CA LEU A 265 -21.50 42.40 -17.57
C LEU A 265 -22.95 42.39 -18.08
N GLN A 266 -23.59 43.57 -18.16
CA GLN A 266 -24.93 43.70 -18.72
C GLN A 266 -24.97 43.30 -20.20
N GLU A 267 -24.00 43.74 -21.00
CA GLU A 267 -23.88 43.31 -22.40
C GLU A 267 -23.72 41.78 -22.55
N CYS A 268 -23.02 41.13 -21.62
CA CYS A 268 -22.93 39.66 -21.58
C CYS A 268 -24.28 39.02 -21.26
N ARG A 269 -25.07 39.59 -20.34
CA ARG A 269 -26.44 39.10 -20.04
C ARG A 269 -27.31 39.15 -21.28
N ASP A 270 -27.31 40.28 -21.98
CA ASP A 270 -28.14 40.47 -23.17
C ASP A 270 -27.72 39.49 -24.27
N LYS A 271 -26.42 39.29 -24.50
CA LYS A 271 -25.91 38.30 -25.48
C LYS A 271 -26.34 36.87 -25.17
N ILE A 272 -26.28 36.44 -23.90
CA ILE A 272 -26.69 35.08 -23.51
C ILE A 272 -28.20 34.90 -23.64
N ARG A 273 -29.00 35.88 -23.23
CA ARG A 273 -30.46 35.85 -23.38
C ARG A 273 -30.86 35.71 -24.86
N ASP A 274 -30.20 36.44 -25.75
CA ASP A 274 -30.47 36.38 -27.20
C ASP A 274 -30.10 35.03 -27.82
N LEU A 275 -29.13 34.30 -27.24
CA LEU A 275 -28.76 32.96 -27.68
C LEU A 275 -29.78 31.91 -27.21
N ASP A 276 -30.34 32.07 -26.00
CA ASP A 276 -31.39 31.18 -25.49
C ASP A 276 -32.71 31.34 -26.26
N HIS A 277 -33.02 32.54 -26.75
CA HIS A 277 -34.20 32.78 -27.59
C HIS A 277 -34.09 32.25 -29.03
N LYS A 278 -32.88 31.87 -29.48
CA LYS A 278 -32.62 31.36 -30.84
C LYS A 278 -32.53 29.83 -30.92
N LYS A 279 -32.64 29.13 -29.79
CA LYS A 279 -32.68 27.66 -29.70
C LYS A 279 -34.11 27.17 -29.52
#